data_AF-A0A1C4Y8Z1-F1
#
_entry.id   AF-A0A1C4Y8Z1-F1
#
_cell.length_a   1.000
_cell.length_b   1.000
_cell.length_c   1.000
_cell.angle_alpha   90.00
_cell.angle_beta   90.00
_cell.angle_gamma   90.00
#
_symmetry.space_group_name_H-M   'P 1'
#
loop_
_entity.id
_entity.type
_entity.pdbx_description
1 polymer ?
#
loop_
_entity_poly.entity_id
_entity_poly.type
_entity_poly.pdbx_seq_one_letter_code
_entity_poly.pdbx_strand_id
1 'polypeptide(L)'
;MRSPAANADSRLSLWRQVREYAVPPAMIEAATARRRVGDWAGACAAARVDVDLDLRAVARCHGRELAAQLRADLRHLAPDLLRWHLPRIAPDGLLRPGLTVSLARYGPAGYDDAEPVHLVARTPPAWADAGQRISLALWAGSRDEGDCPHPHPDRRFRLDLHRHLWDARRADELRSRSGAAHLPSDDPAAMRPEPSWGELRECGYAVHRWAAEAALLLHAEGRSGGAVAVRLGPRRRLILDVTSTGTELRPPAARIAGASRAGRVAGLPVLPDAATWTAPDLELLRRRLIDVDRLHPLVAAALAPGHPAVGAPASPAPAAAPRLVACRGARHRIGLVHGVLTPLDHDPAEIRREELLAALTGTPLPCLRVIDEAHRRPECLPEIRARLDHGDTAGALATVEALLGPDALLRSGDLREELENAALRRITYGLFRAGLIGPGPAPCSRDWRPKRDSRSHPRHATAR
;
A
#
# COMPACT_ATOMS: atom_id res chain seq x y z
N MET A 1 -23.16 -2.28 -9.30
CA MET A 1 -22.07 -2.53 -10.26
C MET A 1 -21.55 -1.16 -10.68
N ARG A 2 -20.29 -0.80 -10.40
CA ARG A 2 -19.73 0.50 -10.80
C ARG A 2 -19.32 0.46 -12.27
N SER A 3 -19.50 1.57 -13.00
CA SER A 3 -19.05 1.71 -14.39
C SER A 3 -17.52 1.61 -14.46
N PRO A 4 -16.94 1.24 -15.61
CA PRO A 4 -15.49 1.19 -15.80
C PRO A 4 -14.78 2.53 -15.47
N ALA A 5 -15.38 3.67 -15.85
CA ALA A 5 -14.90 5.01 -15.50
C ALA A 5 -14.92 5.26 -13.97
N ALA A 6 -16.02 4.91 -13.28
CA ALA A 6 -16.09 5.03 -11.82
C ALA A 6 -15.07 4.12 -11.09
N ASN A 7 -14.62 3.03 -11.73
CA ASN A 7 -13.52 2.21 -11.20
C ASN A 7 -12.15 2.85 -11.43
N ALA A 8 -11.96 3.59 -12.54
CA ALA A 8 -10.73 4.33 -12.83
C ALA A 8 -10.55 5.51 -11.86
N ASP A 9 -11.59 6.32 -11.64
CA ASP A 9 -11.55 7.44 -10.68
C ASP A 9 -11.32 6.95 -9.24
N SER A 10 -12.01 5.87 -8.86
CA SER A 10 -11.81 5.22 -7.56
C SER A 10 -10.39 4.66 -7.40
N ARG A 11 -9.74 4.22 -8.49
CA ARG A 11 -8.37 3.72 -8.48
C ARG A 11 -7.36 4.87 -8.38
N LEU A 12 -7.59 5.99 -9.05
CA LEU A 12 -6.74 7.18 -8.93
C LEU A 12 -6.78 7.79 -7.53
N SER A 13 -7.99 7.95 -6.97
CA SER A 13 -8.17 8.42 -5.60
C SER A 13 -7.45 7.53 -4.59
N LEU A 14 -7.61 6.20 -4.75
CA LEU A 14 -6.88 5.20 -3.98
C LEU A 14 -5.36 5.42 -4.04
N TRP A 15 -4.77 5.56 -5.23
CA TRP A 15 -3.31 5.68 -5.34
C TRP A 15 -2.76 7.00 -4.80
N ARG A 16 -3.56 8.08 -4.79
CA ARG A 16 -3.20 9.33 -4.11
C ARG A 16 -3.11 9.13 -2.60
N GLN A 17 -4.12 8.51 -1.98
CA GLN A 17 -4.11 8.21 -0.54
C GLN A 17 -2.96 7.28 -0.17
N VAL A 18 -2.71 6.23 -0.98
CA VAL A 18 -1.59 5.31 -0.75
C VAL A 18 -0.26 6.04 -0.79
N ARG A 19 -0.07 6.99 -1.72
CA ARG A 19 1.18 7.75 -1.82
C ARG A 19 1.38 8.62 -0.58
N GLU A 20 0.30 9.23 -0.10
CA GLU A 20 0.34 10.12 1.04
C GLU A 20 0.63 9.39 2.36
N TYR A 21 -0.02 8.25 2.60
CA TYR A 21 -0.01 7.59 3.91
C TYR A 21 0.73 6.25 3.96
N ALA A 22 0.73 5.47 2.88
CA ALA A 22 1.27 4.11 2.93
C ALA A 22 2.80 4.07 2.83
N VAL A 23 3.41 5.00 2.09
CA VAL A 23 4.87 5.05 1.87
C VAL A 23 5.35 6.51 2.01
N PRO A 24 5.34 7.07 3.23
CA PRO A 24 5.73 8.46 3.48
C PRO A 24 7.23 8.69 3.18
N PRO A 25 7.65 9.93 2.85
CA PRO A 25 9.05 10.23 2.52
C PRO A 25 10.07 9.77 3.56
N ALA A 26 9.77 9.97 4.86
CA ALA A 26 10.63 9.53 5.95
C ALA A 26 10.87 8.00 5.96
N MET A 27 9.88 7.20 5.53
CA MET A 27 10.05 5.75 5.38
C MET A 27 11.03 5.44 4.24
N ILE A 28 10.90 6.12 3.10
CA ILE A 28 11.76 5.92 1.93
C ILE A 28 13.21 6.29 2.27
N GLU A 29 13.41 7.40 2.96
CA GLU A 29 14.72 7.87 3.41
C GLU A 29 15.37 6.86 4.36
N ALA A 30 14.64 6.44 5.41
CA ALA A 30 15.14 5.46 6.38
C ALA A 30 15.45 4.11 5.73
N ALA A 31 14.55 3.58 4.89
CA ALA A 31 14.74 2.30 4.20
C ALA A 31 15.92 2.38 3.20
N THR A 32 16.03 3.49 2.46
CA THR A 32 17.14 3.71 1.52
C THR A 32 18.48 3.84 2.23
N ALA A 33 18.55 4.57 3.34
CA ALA A 33 19.78 4.71 4.13
C ALA A 33 20.28 3.35 4.64
N ARG A 34 19.39 2.52 5.20
CA ARG A 34 19.71 1.16 5.68
C ARG A 34 20.13 0.23 4.54
N ARG A 35 19.41 0.27 3.42
CA ARG A 35 19.73 -0.53 2.22
C ARG A 35 21.11 -0.18 1.66
N ARG A 36 21.47 1.11 1.60
CA ARG A 36 22.78 1.56 1.06
C ARG A 36 23.98 1.05 1.86
N VAL A 37 23.82 0.84 3.17
CA VAL A 37 24.87 0.25 4.02
C VAL A 37 24.79 -1.28 4.11
N GLY A 38 23.88 -1.92 3.35
CA GLY A 38 23.70 -3.37 3.32
C GLY A 38 22.85 -3.96 4.46
N ASP A 39 22.26 -3.12 5.31
CA ASP A 39 21.35 -3.52 6.40
C ASP A 39 19.94 -3.74 5.84
N TRP A 40 19.75 -4.86 5.14
CA TRP A 40 18.46 -5.22 4.56
C TRP A 40 17.37 -5.48 5.61
N ALA A 41 17.75 -5.98 6.79
CA ALA A 41 16.81 -6.23 7.89
C ALA A 41 16.31 -4.90 8.50
N GLY A 42 17.21 -3.93 8.71
CA GLY A 42 16.84 -2.59 9.13
C GLY A 42 16.02 -1.84 8.07
N ALA A 43 16.31 -2.05 6.78
CA ALA A 43 15.48 -1.51 5.70
C ALA A 43 14.05 -2.10 5.75
N CYS A 44 13.91 -3.42 5.96
CA CYS A 44 12.61 -4.06 6.14
C CYS A 44 11.86 -3.48 7.35
N ALA A 45 12.53 -3.33 8.50
CA ALA A 45 11.93 -2.74 9.69
C ALA A 45 11.43 -1.31 9.45
N ALA A 46 12.22 -0.47 8.77
CA ALA A 46 11.83 0.89 8.39
C ALA A 46 10.57 0.93 7.51
N ALA A 47 10.43 -0.03 6.59
CA ALA A 47 9.26 -0.18 5.72
C ALA A 47 8.12 -1.03 6.32
N ARG A 48 8.21 -1.39 7.61
CA ARG A 48 7.21 -2.20 8.34
C ARG A 48 7.01 -3.58 7.71
N VAL A 49 8.09 -4.15 7.20
CA VAL A 49 8.19 -5.53 6.73
C VAL A 49 8.87 -6.36 7.82
N ASP A 50 8.15 -7.32 8.34
CA ASP A 50 8.62 -8.29 9.32
C ASP A 50 9.42 -9.39 8.62
N VAL A 51 10.63 -9.67 9.10
CA VAL A 51 11.49 -10.70 8.53
C VAL A 51 11.27 -12.00 9.29
N ASP A 52 10.64 -12.97 8.64
CA ASP A 52 10.41 -14.32 9.13
C ASP A 52 11.32 -15.31 8.35
N LEU A 53 12.61 -14.98 8.30
CA LEU A 53 13.65 -15.72 7.57
C LEU A 53 14.85 -16.03 8.47
N ASP A 54 15.27 -17.29 8.49
CA ASP A 54 16.57 -17.69 9.06
C ASP A 54 17.49 -18.20 7.96
N LEU A 55 18.44 -17.37 7.52
CA LEU A 55 19.41 -17.73 6.48
C LEU A 55 20.30 -18.93 6.86
N ARG A 56 20.50 -19.21 8.16
CA ARG A 56 21.23 -20.40 8.62
C ARG A 56 20.37 -21.65 8.47
N ALA A 57 19.09 -21.59 8.83
CA ALA A 57 18.14 -22.66 8.56
C ALA A 57 18.03 -22.93 7.05
N VAL A 58 17.98 -21.88 6.22
CA VAL A 58 17.97 -22.03 4.75
C VAL A 58 19.21 -22.75 4.24
N ALA A 59 20.40 -22.37 4.72
CA ALA A 59 21.64 -23.02 4.31
C ALA A 59 21.69 -24.51 4.71
N ARG A 60 21.06 -24.88 5.84
CA ARG A 60 20.95 -26.26 6.31
C ARG A 60 19.92 -27.07 5.50
N CYS A 61 18.74 -26.51 5.24
CA CYS A 61 17.63 -27.25 4.61
C CYS A 61 17.68 -27.24 3.07
N HIS A 62 18.20 -26.18 2.47
CA HIS A 62 18.17 -25.94 1.02
C HIS A 62 19.56 -25.69 0.41
N GLY A 63 20.62 -25.87 1.19
CA GLY A 63 22.01 -25.74 0.73
C GLY A 63 22.55 -24.31 0.76
N ARG A 64 23.89 -24.22 0.74
CA ARG A 64 24.63 -22.95 0.85
C ARG A 64 24.45 -22.04 -0.37
N GLU A 65 24.27 -22.63 -1.54
CA GLU A 65 24.10 -21.89 -2.80
C GLU A 65 22.79 -21.09 -2.81
N LEU A 66 21.66 -21.74 -2.51
CA LEU A 66 20.37 -21.06 -2.40
C LEU A 66 20.41 -19.98 -1.30
N ALA A 67 21.03 -20.27 -0.15
CA ALA A 67 21.19 -19.29 0.92
C ALA A 67 22.04 -18.08 0.50
N ALA A 68 23.05 -18.27 -0.36
CA ALA A 68 23.85 -17.20 -0.92
C ALA A 68 23.05 -16.36 -1.93
N GLN A 69 22.31 -17.01 -2.83
CA GLN A 69 21.43 -16.33 -3.79
C GLN A 69 20.35 -15.51 -3.09
N LEU A 70 19.70 -16.08 -2.07
CA LEU A 70 18.71 -15.39 -1.25
C LEU A 70 19.33 -14.18 -0.54
N ARG A 71 20.51 -14.33 0.07
CA ARG A 71 21.22 -13.21 0.72
C ARG A 71 21.56 -12.11 -0.29
N ALA A 72 21.95 -12.46 -1.51
CA ALA A 72 22.22 -11.50 -2.57
C ALA A 72 20.95 -10.72 -2.94
N ASP A 73 19.82 -11.40 -3.13
CA ASP A 73 18.55 -10.75 -3.45
C ASP A 73 18.05 -9.86 -2.29
N LEU A 74 18.20 -10.29 -1.03
CA LEU A 74 17.83 -9.49 0.14
C LEU A 74 18.66 -8.21 0.29
N ARG A 75 19.95 -8.22 -0.06
CA ARG A 75 20.80 -7.01 -0.04
C ARG A 75 20.30 -5.91 -1.00
N HIS A 76 19.56 -6.29 -2.04
CA HIS A 76 19.04 -5.36 -3.03
C HIS A 76 17.52 -5.13 -2.93
N LEU A 77 16.87 -5.75 -1.94
CA LEU A 77 15.46 -5.51 -1.63
C LEU A 77 15.25 -4.04 -1.24
N ALA A 78 14.35 -3.36 -1.93
CA ALA A 78 13.75 -2.08 -1.58
C ALA A 78 12.35 -2.33 -0.99
N PRO A 79 12.22 -2.50 0.34
CA PRO A 79 10.98 -2.92 0.97
C PRO A 79 9.90 -1.83 0.98
N ASP A 80 10.31 -0.56 0.96
CA ASP A 80 9.47 0.61 0.74
C ASP A 80 8.86 0.62 -0.68
N LEU A 81 9.67 0.28 -1.70
CA LEU A 81 9.20 0.10 -3.08
C LEU A 81 8.26 -1.11 -3.21
N LEU A 82 8.59 -2.22 -2.54
CA LEU A 82 7.72 -3.40 -2.46
C LEU A 82 6.36 -3.02 -1.86
N ARG A 83 6.36 -2.32 -0.72
CA ARG A 83 5.14 -1.87 -0.04
C ARG A 83 4.28 -0.99 -0.94
N TRP A 84 4.88 -0.11 -1.74
CA TRP A 84 4.18 0.70 -2.72
C TRP A 84 3.40 -0.16 -3.73
N HIS A 85 4.04 -1.20 -4.29
CA HIS A 85 3.48 -2.01 -5.37
C HIS A 85 2.69 -3.25 -4.94
N LEU A 86 2.62 -3.57 -3.65
CA LEU A 86 1.83 -4.70 -3.17
C LEU A 86 0.34 -4.53 -3.51
N PRO A 87 -0.41 -5.65 -3.72
CA PRO A 87 -1.81 -5.58 -4.09
C PRO A 87 -2.68 -4.87 -3.06
N ARG A 88 -3.57 -3.98 -3.52
CA ARG A 88 -4.43 -3.14 -2.68
C ARG A 88 -5.91 -3.27 -3.01
N ILE A 89 -6.76 -2.87 -2.06
CA ILE A 89 -8.22 -2.87 -2.21
C ILE A 89 -8.78 -1.44 -2.14
N ALA A 90 -9.78 -1.17 -2.97
CA ALA A 90 -10.54 0.07 -2.97
C ALA A 90 -11.60 0.09 -1.85
N PRO A 91 -12.01 1.29 -1.38
CA PRO A 91 -11.59 2.62 -1.83
C PRO A 91 -10.30 3.13 -1.17
N ASP A 92 -10.00 2.69 0.05
CA ASP A 92 -8.99 3.33 0.91
C ASP A 92 -7.55 2.92 0.60
N GLY A 93 -7.34 2.01 -0.35
CA GLY A 93 -6.00 1.60 -0.75
C GLY A 93 -5.25 0.75 0.26
N LEU A 94 -5.97 0.07 1.16
CA LEU A 94 -5.33 -0.83 2.11
C LEU A 94 -4.72 -2.04 1.41
N LEU A 95 -3.66 -2.62 2.00
CA LEU A 95 -3.10 -3.87 1.49
C LEU A 95 -4.17 -4.96 1.49
N ARG A 96 -4.20 -5.75 0.42
CA ARG A 96 -5.12 -6.88 0.33
C ARG A 96 -4.72 -7.92 1.40
N PRO A 97 -5.61 -8.28 2.33
CA PRO A 97 -5.29 -9.21 3.40
C PRO A 97 -5.22 -10.66 2.91
N GLY A 98 -4.50 -11.50 3.66
CA GLY A 98 -4.43 -12.95 3.47
C GLY A 98 -3.78 -13.39 2.15
N LEU A 99 -2.86 -12.59 1.61
CA LEU A 99 -2.12 -12.93 0.39
C LEU A 99 -0.77 -13.56 0.69
N THR A 100 -0.37 -14.50 -0.17
CA THR A 100 1.02 -14.90 -0.37
C THR A 100 1.43 -14.47 -1.78
N VAL A 101 2.39 -13.56 -1.87
CA VAL A 101 2.88 -12.98 -3.13
C VAL A 101 4.31 -13.46 -3.37
N SER A 102 4.53 -14.14 -4.49
CA SER A 102 5.88 -14.59 -4.89
C SER A 102 6.72 -13.39 -5.32
N LEU A 103 7.90 -13.20 -4.72
CA LEU A 103 8.87 -12.16 -5.05
C LEU A 103 10.02 -12.70 -5.90
N ALA A 104 10.48 -13.91 -5.62
CA ALA A 104 11.53 -14.59 -6.38
C ALA A 104 11.34 -16.10 -6.27
N ARG A 105 11.70 -16.82 -7.33
CA ARG A 105 11.69 -18.28 -7.41
C ARG A 105 13.13 -18.78 -7.50
N TYR A 106 13.47 -19.79 -6.70
CA TYR A 106 14.76 -20.46 -6.64
C TYR A 106 14.54 -21.96 -6.82
N GLY A 107 15.35 -22.60 -7.64
CA GLY A 107 15.24 -24.02 -7.96
C GLY A 107 15.85 -24.30 -9.33
N PRO A 108 16.23 -25.55 -9.63
CA PRO A 108 16.86 -25.88 -10.89
C PRO A 108 15.86 -25.63 -12.03
N ALA A 109 16.31 -24.89 -13.04
CA ALA A 109 15.56 -24.68 -14.28
C ALA A 109 15.51 -25.94 -15.17
N GLY A 110 15.89 -27.11 -14.66
CA GLY A 110 15.96 -28.36 -15.43
C GLY A 110 15.96 -29.62 -14.56
N TYR A 111 15.12 -30.57 -14.97
CA TYR A 111 15.20 -32.03 -14.77
C TYR A 111 15.41 -32.61 -13.36
N ASP A 112 15.06 -31.90 -12.29
CA ASP A 112 14.91 -32.52 -10.97
C ASP A 112 13.49 -32.23 -10.45
N ASP A 113 12.77 -33.27 -9.98
CA ASP A 113 11.40 -33.22 -9.45
C ASP A 113 11.27 -32.39 -8.15
N ALA A 114 12.30 -31.61 -7.79
CA ALA A 114 12.32 -30.75 -6.61
C ALA A 114 11.42 -29.53 -6.82
N GLU A 115 10.41 -29.39 -5.94
CA GLU A 115 9.53 -28.22 -5.96
C GLU A 115 10.33 -26.92 -5.75
N PRO A 116 10.02 -25.86 -6.51
CA PRO A 116 10.74 -24.59 -6.38
C PRO A 116 10.52 -23.94 -5.01
N VAL A 117 11.57 -23.31 -4.50
CA VAL A 117 11.54 -22.49 -3.30
C VAL A 117 11.27 -21.04 -3.69
N HIS A 118 10.34 -20.39 -3.01
CA HIS A 118 9.94 -19.01 -3.29
C HIS A 118 10.28 -18.10 -2.12
N LEU A 119 10.91 -16.95 -2.40
CA LEU A 119 10.83 -15.79 -1.50
C LEU A 119 9.44 -15.18 -1.66
N VAL A 120 8.71 -15.06 -0.56
CA VAL A 120 7.34 -14.55 -0.57
C VAL A 120 7.15 -13.37 0.38
N ALA A 121 6.30 -12.43 -0.02
CA ALA A 121 5.71 -11.44 0.87
C ALA A 121 4.29 -11.89 1.23
N ARG A 122 3.97 -11.88 2.52
CA ARG A 122 2.66 -12.26 3.03
C ARG A 122 1.97 -11.08 3.68
N THR A 123 0.66 -10.98 3.48
CA THR A 123 -0.19 -10.05 4.21
C THR A 123 -1.02 -10.80 5.24
N PRO A 124 -1.15 -10.29 6.48
CA PRO A 124 -1.99 -10.90 7.50
C PRO A 124 -3.46 -10.98 7.05
N PRO A 125 -4.27 -11.87 7.65
CA PRO A 125 -5.72 -11.82 7.46
C PRO A 125 -6.27 -10.47 7.95
N ALA A 126 -7.47 -10.10 7.48
CA ALA A 126 -8.04 -8.77 7.70
C ALA A 126 -8.17 -8.38 9.18
N TRP A 127 -8.44 -9.35 10.05
CA TRP A 127 -8.57 -9.13 11.49
C TRP A 127 -7.22 -8.89 12.20
N ALA A 128 -6.09 -9.17 11.56
CA ALA A 128 -4.73 -9.04 12.09
C ALA A 128 -3.85 -8.08 11.28
N ASP A 129 -4.43 -7.25 10.40
CA ASP A 129 -3.64 -6.45 9.45
C ASP A 129 -2.75 -5.37 10.10
N ALA A 130 -3.14 -4.91 11.30
CA ALA A 130 -2.45 -3.97 12.18
C ALA A 130 -1.75 -2.81 11.47
N GLY A 131 -2.50 -2.11 10.62
CA GLY A 131 -1.94 -0.99 9.86
C GLY A 131 -1.04 -1.46 8.71
N GLN A 132 -1.44 -2.54 8.03
CA GLN A 132 -0.81 -3.05 6.82
C GLN A 132 0.61 -3.59 7.04
N ARG A 133 0.79 -4.49 8.01
CA ARG A 133 2.05 -5.25 8.16
C ARG A 133 2.24 -6.23 7.00
N ILE A 134 3.50 -6.52 6.70
CA ILE A 134 3.91 -7.48 5.66
C ILE A 134 4.92 -8.39 6.32
N SER A 135 4.85 -9.70 6.11
CA SER A 135 5.95 -10.60 6.47
C SER A 135 6.69 -11.10 5.24
N LEU A 136 8.01 -11.19 5.35
CA LEU A 136 8.90 -11.75 4.35
C LEU A 136 9.31 -13.15 4.81
N ALA A 137 9.02 -14.16 4.01
CA ALA A 137 9.21 -15.56 4.37
C ALA A 137 9.66 -16.40 3.15
N LEU A 138 10.03 -17.65 3.40
CA LEU A 138 10.18 -18.65 2.34
C LEU A 138 8.95 -19.54 2.25
N TRP A 139 8.66 -19.97 1.04
CA TRP A 139 7.68 -20.99 0.74
C TRP A 139 8.36 -22.07 -0.10
N ALA A 140 8.47 -23.28 0.43
CA ALA A 140 8.91 -24.47 -0.30
C ALA A 140 7.69 -25.37 -0.43
N GLY A 141 7.38 -25.79 -1.65
CA GLY A 141 6.20 -26.62 -1.87
C GLY A 141 6.41 -28.02 -1.29
N SER A 142 5.46 -28.44 -0.46
CA SER A 142 5.36 -29.71 0.25
C SER A 142 6.49 -30.06 1.25
N ARG A 143 6.20 -29.85 2.54
CA ARG A 143 6.30 -30.88 3.60
C ARG A 143 5.48 -30.41 4.81
N ASP A 144 4.46 -31.21 5.14
CA ASP A 144 3.42 -31.04 6.16
C ASP A 144 2.31 -30.02 5.87
N GLU A 145 1.18 -30.54 5.38
CA GLU A 145 -0.15 -29.92 5.39
C GLU A 145 -0.76 -29.82 6.81
N GLY A 146 0.08 -29.66 7.84
CA GLY A 146 -0.33 -29.43 9.23
C GLY A 146 -0.01 -28.00 9.64
N ASP A 147 -1.04 -27.22 9.95
CA ASP A 147 -0.97 -25.94 10.68
C ASP A 147 -0.33 -24.69 10.03
N CYS A 148 -0.07 -24.66 8.71
CA CYS A 148 0.31 -23.40 8.05
C CYS A 148 -0.94 -22.57 7.62
N PRO A 149 -1.23 -21.40 8.23
CA PRO A 149 -2.41 -20.58 7.90
C PRO A 149 -2.30 -19.81 6.57
N HIS A 150 -1.31 -20.11 5.71
CA HIS A 150 -0.97 -19.27 4.57
C HIS A 150 -1.09 -20.02 3.24
N PRO A 151 -1.96 -19.54 2.33
CA PRO A 151 -2.22 -20.21 1.06
C PRO A 151 -0.99 -20.22 0.15
N HIS A 152 -0.99 -21.13 -0.82
CA HIS A 152 -0.04 -21.14 -1.95
C HIS A 152 0.11 -19.75 -2.57
N PRO A 153 1.30 -19.41 -3.13
CA PRO A 153 1.48 -18.18 -3.88
C PRO A 153 0.38 -17.97 -4.91
N ASP A 154 -0.30 -16.83 -4.84
CA ASP A 154 -1.44 -16.54 -5.72
C ASP A 154 -0.94 -16.35 -7.15
N ARG A 155 -1.46 -17.16 -8.09
CA ARG A 155 -1.10 -17.13 -9.52
C ARG A 155 -1.30 -15.77 -10.17
N ARG A 156 -2.15 -14.90 -9.61
CA ARG A 156 -2.39 -13.53 -10.07
C ARG A 156 -1.31 -12.55 -9.60
N PHE A 157 -0.67 -12.78 -8.46
CA PHE A 157 0.25 -11.84 -7.82
C PHE A 157 1.69 -12.37 -7.91
N ARG A 158 2.26 -12.26 -9.12
CA ARG A 158 3.59 -12.77 -9.49
C ARG A 158 4.64 -11.65 -9.57
N LEU A 159 5.11 -11.18 -8.41
CA LEU A 159 6.19 -10.19 -8.35
C LEU A 159 7.58 -10.80 -8.64
N ASP A 160 7.68 -12.13 -8.70
CA ASP A 160 8.80 -12.88 -9.28
C ASP A 160 9.04 -12.55 -10.75
N LEU A 161 7.97 -12.27 -11.49
CA LEU A 161 8.05 -11.79 -12.86
C LEU A 161 8.23 -10.28 -12.96
N HIS A 162 8.13 -9.53 -11.86
CA HIS A 162 8.14 -8.07 -11.83
C HIS A 162 9.17 -7.54 -10.80
N ARG A 163 10.40 -8.05 -10.85
CA ARG A 163 11.46 -7.69 -9.91
C ARG A 163 11.73 -6.18 -9.84
N HIS A 164 11.53 -5.45 -10.93
CA HIS A 164 11.62 -3.98 -10.97
C HIS A 164 10.71 -3.24 -9.99
N LEU A 165 9.73 -3.91 -9.40
CA LEU A 165 8.81 -3.34 -8.41
C LEU A 165 9.31 -3.49 -6.96
N TRP A 166 10.46 -4.13 -6.72
CA TRP A 166 11.02 -4.34 -5.39
C TRP A 166 12.55 -4.53 -5.33
N ASP A 167 13.21 -4.97 -6.41
CA ASP A 167 14.66 -5.14 -6.52
C ASP A 167 15.30 -3.87 -7.09
N ALA A 168 16.13 -3.22 -6.29
CA ALA A 168 16.77 -1.95 -6.66
C ALA A 168 17.66 -2.06 -7.90
N ARG A 169 18.20 -3.26 -8.22
CA ARG A 169 19.04 -3.48 -9.41
C ARG A 169 18.25 -3.55 -10.70
N ARG A 170 16.94 -3.76 -10.62
CA ARG A 170 16.05 -3.98 -11.77
C ARG A 170 15.04 -2.84 -11.92
N ALA A 171 15.08 -1.83 -11.06
CA ALA A 171 14.09 -0.75 -11.03
C ALA A 171 14.03 0.05 -12.35
N ASP A 172 15.14 0.10 -13.09
CA ASP A 172 15.25 0.70 -14.41
C ASP A 172 14.36 0.02 -15.46
N GLU A 173 14.09 -1.28 -15.35
CA GLU A 173 13.15 -1.98 -16.24
C GLU A 173 11.73 -1.41 -16.16
N LEU A 174 11.38 -0.67 -15.10
CA LEU A 174 10.09 -0.02 -14.99
C LEU A 174 9.81 0.84 -16.22
N ARG A 175 10.81 1.50 -16.81
CA ARG A 175 10.65 2.32 -18.01
C ARG A 175 10.12 1.52 -19.20
N SER A 176 10.80 0.41 -19.52
CA SER A 176 10.44 -0.42 -20.67
C SER A 176 9.14 -1.19 -20.42
N ARG A 177 8.93 -1.66 -19.17
CA ARG A 177 7.78 -2.49 -18.80
C ARG A 177 6.50 -1.74 -18.48
N SER A 178 6.56 -0.43 -18.19
CA SER A 178 5.37 0.40 -17.96
C SER A 178 4.82 1.09 -19.22
N GLY A 179 5.54 0.97 -20.35
CA GLY A 179 5.22 1.72 -21.57
C GLY A 179 5.61 3.19 -21.53
N ALA A 180 6.44 3.62 -20.56
CA ALA A 180 6.97 4.98 -20.48
C ALA A 180 7.90 5.32 -21.66
N ALA A 181 8.57 4.32 -22.25
CA ALA A 181 9.35 4.50 -23.47
C ALA A 181 8.49 4.86 -24.71
N HIS A 182 7.17 4.68 -24.64
CA HIS A 182 6.23 4.98 -25.73
C HIS A 182 5.47 6.30 -25.47
N LEU A 183 6.02 7.19 -24.65
CA LEU A 183 5.63 8.61 -24.66
C LEU A 183 5.80 9.10 -26.11
N PRO A 184 4.81 9.80 -26.69
CA PRO A 184 4.83 10.09 -28.11
C PRO A 184 6.08 10.88 -28.46
N SER A 185 6.96 10.27 -29.26
CA SER A 185 7.58 11.01 -30.37
C SER A 185 6.42 11.56 -31.19
N ASP A 186 6.53 12.80 -31.68
CA ASP A 186 5.57 13.46 -32.58
C ASP A 186 5.50 12.76 -33.97
N ASP A 187 5.41 11.43 -34.00
CA ASP A 187 5.31 10.62 -35.20
C ASP A 187 3.93 9.92 -35.25
N PRO A 188 2.98 10.46 -36.05
CA PRO A 188 1.63 9.93 -36.15
C PRO A 188 1.51 8.60 -36.92
N ALA A 189 2.63 7.98 -37.35
CA ALA A 189 2.60 6.78 -38.20
C ALA A 189 2.80 5.43 -37.48
N ALA A 190 3.14 5.40 -36.18
CA ALA A 190 3.36 4.14 -35.47
C ALA A 190 2.05 3.54 -34.90
N MET A 191 1.48 2.57 -35.64
CA MET A 191 0.33 1.74 -35.27
C MET A 191 -0.97 2.52 -35.03
N ARG A 192 -1.84 2.56 -36.04
CA ARG A 192 -3.29 2.79 -35.83
C ARG A 192 -3.78 1.72 -34.84
N PRO A 193 -4.17 2.07 -33.59
CA PRO A 193 -4.66 1.08 -32.66
C PRO A 193 -5.98 0.55 -33.20
N GLU A 194 -6.20 -0.78 -33.13
CA GLU A 194 -7.54 -1.29 -33.37
C GLU A 194 -8.52 -0.60 -32.41
N PRO A 195 -9.66 -0.09 -32.89
CA PRO A 195 -10.62 0.65 -32.08
C PRO A 195 -11.15 -0.14 -30.86
N SER A 196 -11.01 -1.46 -30.87
CA SER A 196 -11.42 -2.39 -29.80
C SER A 196 -10.68 -2.20 -28.46
N TRP A 197 -9.53 -1.52 -28.43
CA TRP A 197 -8.70 -1.37 -27.24
C TRP A 197 -8.77 0.02 -26.58
N GLY A 198 -9.35 1.02 -27.24
CA GLY A 198 -9.39 2.41 -26.77
C GLY A 198 -10.08 2.54 -25.41
N GLU A 199 -11.29 1.99 -25.29
CA GLU A 199 -12.08 2.02 -24.05
C GLU A 199 -11.35 1.38 -22.86
N LEU A 200 -10.60 0.29 -23.10
CA LEU A 200 -9.84 -0.37 -22.04
C LEU A 200 -8.66 0.49 -21.59
N ARG A 201 -7.98 1.17 -22.50
CA ARG A 201 -6.91 2.12 -22.14
C ARG A 201 -7.44 3.29 -21.33
N GLU A 202 -8.58 3.85 -21.72
CA GLU A 202 -9.25 4.92 -20.97
C GLU A 202 -9.64 4.50 -19.55
N CYS A 203 -9.94 3.21 -19.36
CA CYS A 203 -10.18 2.61 -18.04
C CYS A 203 -8.90 2.30 -17.24
N GLY A 204 -7.72 2.67 -17.75
CA GLY A 204 -6.43 2.46 -17.08
C GLY A 204 -5.83 1.06 -17.27
N TYR A 205 -6.27 0.28 -18.24
CA TYR A 205 -5.64 -1.01 -18.58
C TYR A 205 -4.39 -0.82 -19.44
N ALA A 206 -3.33 -1.56 -19.12
CA ALA A 206 -2.06 -1.48 -19.85
C ALA A 206 -2.03 -2.41 -21.07
N VAL A 207 -3.03 -2.28 -21.94
CA VAL A 207 -3.21 -3.16 -23.11
C VAL A 207 -1.97 -3.27 -23.98
N HIS A 208 -1.24 -2.15 -24.16
CA HIS A 208 -0.06 -2.05 -25.01
C HIS A 208 1.09 -3.00 -24.61
N ARG A 209 1.12 -3.49 -23.37
CA ARG A 209 2.18 -4.40 -22.88
C ARG A 209 1.72 -5.82 -22.62
N TRP A 210 0.42 -6.12 -22.74
CA TRP A 210 -0.11 -7.43 -22.37
C TRP A 210 0.52 -8.58 -23.17
N ALA A 211 0.84 -8.38 -24.45
CA ALA A 211 1.50 -9.41 -25.26
C ALA A 211 2.90 -9.75 -24.74
N ALA A 212 3.72 -8.74 -24.45
CA ALA A 212 5.07 -8.92 -23.91
C ALA A 212 5.05 -9.56 -22.52
N GLU A 213 4.15 -9.10 -21.64
CA GLU A 213 4.00 -9.65 -20.29
C GLU A 213 3.43 -11.07 -20.29
N ALA A 214 2.53 -11.39 -21.24
CA ALA A 214 2.02 -12.74 -21.42
C ALA A 214 3.11 -13.70 -21.93
N ALA A 215 3.99 -13.25 -22.81
CA ALA A 215 5.15 -14.04 -23.26
C ALA A 215 6.11 -14.35 -22.10
N LEU A 216 6.41 -13.38 -21.23
CA LEU A 216 7.20 -13.59 -20.02
C LEU A 216 6.56 -14.62 -19.07
N LEU A 217 5.24 -14.52 -18.86
CA LEU A 217 4.49 -15.49 -18.08
C LEU A 217 4.58 -16.90 -18.67
N LEU A 218 4.29 -17.05 -19.97
CA LEU A 218 4.33 -18.35 -20.65
C LEU A 218 5.73 -18.98 -20.55
N HIS A 219 6.78 -18.19 -20.77
CA HIS A 219 8.16 -18.66 -20.63
C HIS A 219 8.45 -19.16 -19.20
N ALA A 220 7.97 -18.46 -18.17
CA ALA A 220 8.15 -18.87 -16.78
C ALA A 220 7.37 -20.16 -16.42
N GLU A 221 6.32 -20.47 -17.17
CA GLU A 221 5.55 -21.71 -17.11
C GLU A 221 6.13 -22.81 -18.05
N GLY A 222 7.29 -22.58 -18.67
CA GLY A 222 7.93 -23.54 -19.58
C GLY A 222 7.27 -23.65 -20.97
N ARG A 223 6.50 -22.64 -21.38
CA ARG A 223 5.73 -22.62 -22.63
C ARG A 223 6.30 -21.60 -23.61
N SER A 224 6.47 -21.99 -24.86
CA SER A 224 6.88 -21.08 -25.96
C SER A 224 5.73 -20.22 -26.49
N GLY A 225 4.48 -20.56 -26.19
CA GLY A 225 3.31 -19.82 -26.65
C GLY A 225 2.00 -20.37 -26.08
N GLY A 226 0.90 -19.67 -26.38
CA GLY A 226 -0.46 -20.13 -26.12
C GLY A 226 -1.35 -19.13 -25.39
N ALA A 227 -2.45 -19.65 -24.87
CA ALA A 227 -3.51 -18.84 -24.28
C ALA A 227 -3.21 -18.39 -22.84
N VAL A 228 -3.40 -17.10 -22.58
CA VAL A 228 -3.29 -16.44 -21.27
C VAL A 228 -4.59 -15.70 -20.93
N ALA A 229 -5.03 -15.80 -19.69
CA ALA A 229 -6.23 -15.14 -19.20
C ALA A 229 -5.93 -13.77 -18.59
N VAL A 230 -6.58 -12.71 -19.07
CA VAL A 230 -6.52 -11.36 -18.49
C VAL A 230 -7.77 -11.10 -17.64
N ARG A 231 -7.57 -10.62 -16.41
CA ARG A 231 -8.67 -10.35 -15.48
C ARG A 231 -9.11 -8.89 -15.52
N LEU A 232 -10.29 -8.65 -16.09
CA LEU A 232 -10.93 -7.32 -16.16
C LEU A 232 -11.91 -7.03 -14.99
N GLY A 233 -12.09 -7.99 -14.07
CA GLY A 233 -13.00 -7.83 -12.94
C GLY A 233 -13.29 -9.14 -12.21
N PRO A 234 -14.30 -9.20 -11.32
CA PRO A 234 -14.64 -10.44 -10.61
C PRO A 234 -15.06 -11.55 -11.57
N ARG A 235 -15.97 -11.26 -12.52
CA ARG A 235 -16.59 -12.24 -13.43
C ARG A 235 -16.18 -12.11 -14.90
N ARG A 236 -15.39 -11.10 -15.25
CA ARG A 236 -14.96 -10.83 -16.63
C ARG A 236 -13.52 -11.26 -16.82
N ARG A 237 -13.28 -12.09 -17.84
CA ARG A 237 -11.95 -12.50 -18.31
C ARG A 237 -11.88 -12.31 -19.83
N LEU A 238 -10.70 -11.95 -20.32
CA LEU A 238 -10.34 -11.90 -21.73
C LEU A 238 -9.24 -12.93 -21.98
N ILE A 239 -9.28 -13.64 -23.10
CA ILE A 239 -8.25 -14.61 -23.47
C ILE A 239 -7.37 -14.00 -24.55
N LEU A 240 -6.07 -13.91 -24.26
CA LEU A 240 -5.02 -13.56 -25.20
C LEU A 240 -4.37 -14.82 -25.71
N ASP A 241 -4.32 -14.98 -27.02
CA ASP A 241 -3.52 -16.01 -27.66
C ASP A 241 -2.23 -15.38 -28.17
N VAL A 242 -1.10 -15.81 -27.60
CA VAL A 242 0.23 -15.25 -27.86
C VAL A 242 1.03 -16.28 -28.64
N THR A 243 1.40 -15.94 -29.87
CA THR A 243 2.29 -16.74 -30.69
C THR A 243 3.71 -16.19 -30.53
N SER A 244 4.67 -17.06 -30.20
CA SER A 244 6.08 -16.68 -30.31
C SER A 244 6.46 -16.63 -31.77
N THR A 245 6.87 -15.45 -32.24
CA THR A 245 7.60 -15.31 -33.49
C THR A 245 9.01 -15.83 -33.24
N GLY A 246 9.33 -17.02 -33.75
CA GLY A 246 10.66 -17.62 -33.59
C GLY A 246 11.76 -16.70 -34.12
N THR A 247 12.91 -16.68 -33.42
CA THR A 247 14.24 -16.09 -33.74
C THR A 247 14.38 -14.71 -34.42
N GLU A 248 13.30 -14.08 -34.87
CA GLU A 248 13.29 -12.73 -35.43
C GLU A 248 12.95 -11.72 -34.33
N LEU A 249 13.59 -10.55 -34.37
CA LEU A 249 13.45 -9.39 -33.47
C LEU A 249 12.04 -8.74 -33.46
N ARG A 250 10.99 -9.47 -33.84
CA ARG A 250 9.63 -8.96 -33.89
C ARG A 250 8.98 -9.05 -32.50
N PRO A 251 8.29 -7.99 -32.02
CA PRO A 251 7.58 -8.05 -30.74
C PRO A 251 6.48 -9.12 -30.78
N PRO A 252 6.21 -9.80 -29.64
CA PRO A 252 5.20 -10.85 -29.59
C PRO A 252 3.83 -10.30 -29.99
N ALA A 253 3.17 -10.99 -30.92
CA ALA A 253 1.82 -10.65 -31.34
C ALA A 253 0.81 -11.38 -30.45
N ALA A 254 -0.21 -10.65 -29.99
CA ALA A 254 -1.33 -11.21 -29.27
C ALA A 254 -2.63 -10.91 -30.00
N ARG A 255 -3.49 -11.93 -30.13
CA ARG A 255 -4.86 -11.79 -30.64
C ARG A 255 -5.87 -12.08 -29.53
N ILE A 256 -7.01 -11.40 -29.55
CA ILE A 256 -8.11 -11.73 -28.64
C ILE A 256 -8.76 -13.02 -29.16
N ALA A 257 -8.64 -14.11 -28.40
CA ALA A 257 -9.32 -15.36 -28.72
C ALA A 257 -10.80 -15.36 -28.28
N GLY A 258 -11.17 -14.47 -27.34
CA GLY A 258 -12.55 -14.25 -26.92
C GLY A 258 -12.70 -13.71 -25.49
N ALA A 259 -13.92 -13.31 -25.13
CA ALA A 259 -14.31 -12.99 -23.76
C ALA A 259 -14.99 -14.21 -23.12
N SER A 260 -14.63 -14.54 -21.88
CA SER A 260 -15.14 -15.73 -21.20
C SER A 260 -15.52 -15.47 -19.74
N ARG A 261 -16.45 -16.28 -19.21
CA ARG A 261 -16.79 -16.29 -17.78
C ARG A 261 -15.74 -17.12 -17.02
N ALA A 262 -15.46 -16.74 -15.78
CA ALA A 262 -14.34 -17.26 -14.98
C ALA A 262 -14.20 -18.80 -14.96
N GLY A 263 -15.30 -19.57 -14.96
CA GLY A 263 -15.25 -21.04 -14.92
C GLY A 263 -14.76 -21.72 -16.20
N ARG A 264 -14.89 -21.07 -17.37
CA ARG A 264 -14.45 -21.63 -18.67
C ARG A 264 -12.96 -21.39 -18.97
N VAL A 265 -12.22 -20.84 -18.01
CA VAL A 265 -10.80 -20.46 -18.13
C VAL A 265 -9.94 -21.19 -17.08
N ALA A 266 -10.51 -22.18 -16.40
CA ALA A 266 -9.80 -23.00 -15.42
C ALA A 266 -8.60 -23.69 -16.09
N GLY A 267 -7.41 -23.54 -15.49
CA GLY A 267 -6.17 -24.15 -15.98
C GLY A 267 -5.28 -23.26 -16.86
N LEU A 268 -5.78 -22.13 -17.39
CA LEU A 268 -4.91 -21.20 -18.13
C LEU A 268 -4.03 -20.36 -17.17
N PRO A 269 -2.78 -20.03 -17.56
CA PRO A 269 -2.00 -19.00 -16.89
C PRO A 269 -2.76 -17.68 -16.88
N VAL A 270 -2.68 -16.96 -15.76
CA VAL A 270 -3.37 -15.68 -15.56
C VAL A 270 -2.35 -14.55 -15.63
N LEU A 271 -2.60 -13.55 -16.48
CA LEU A 271 -1.73 -12.37 -16.58
C LEU A 271 -1.62 -11.71 -15.19
N PRO A 272 -0.38 -11.45 -14.70
CA PRO A 272 -0.20 -10.86 -13.39
C PRO A 272 -0.92 -9.52 -13.24
N ASP A 273 -1.41 -9.22 -12.03
CA ASP A 273 -2.12 -7.97 -11.76
C ASP A 273 -1.26 -6.73 -12.05
N ALA A 274 0.03 -6.84 -11.72
CA ALA A 274 1.04 -5.82 -11.96
C ALA A 274 1.24 -5.48 -13.45
N ALA A 275 0.91 -6.40 -14.36
CA ALA A 275 0.95 -6.22 -15.83
C ALA A 275 -0.41 -5.77 -16.41
N THR A 276 -1.51 -6.08 -15.73
CA THR A 276 -2.88 -5.85 -16.23
C THR A 276 -3.23 -4.36 -16.33
N TRP A 277 -2.86 -3.57 -15.33
CA TRP A 277 -3.20 -2.14 -15.22
C TRP A 277 -2.04 -1.23 -15.57
N THR A 278 -2.26 0.02 -15.97
CA THR A 278 -1.17 1.01 -16.04
C THR A 278 -0.51 1.13 -14.67
N ALA A 279 0.83 1.25 -14.68
CA ALA A 279 1.61 1.44 -13.46
C ALA A 279 1.09 2.68 -12.70
N PRO A 280 0.88 2.60 -11.38
CA PRO A 280 0.25 3.68 -10.63
C PRO A 280 1.02 5.00 -10.74
N ASP A 281 2.36 4.93 -10.73
CA ASP A 281 3.24 6.09 -10.91
C ASP A 281 3.00 6.79 -12.26
N LEU A 282 2.94 6.01 -13.35
CA LEU A 282 2.75 6.54 -14.70
C LEU A 282 1.34 7.13 -14.87
N GLU A 283 0.32 6.50 -14.28
CA GLU A 283 -1.04 7.01 -14.34
C GLU A 283 -1.19 8.32 -13.55
N LEU A 284 -0.60 8.42 -12.36
CA LEU A 284 -0.61 9.66 -11.56
C LEU A 284 0.11 10.81 -12.26
N LEU A 285 1.26 10.55 -12.89
CA LEU A 285 2.01 11.54 -13.67
C LEU A 285 1.24 12.00 -14.91
N ARG A 286 0.69 11.06 -15.70
CA ARG A 286 -0.10 11.38 -16.92
C ARG A 286 -1.30 12.26 -16.61
N ARG A 287 -1.91 12.08 -15.44
CA ARG A 287 -3.04 12.87 -14.95
C ARG A 287 -2.63 14.13 -14.19
N ARG A 288 -1.32 14.42 -14.08
CA ARG A 288 -0.74 15.56 -13.33
C ARG A 288 -1.23 15.65 -11.88
N LEU A 289 -1.45 14.49 -11.26
CA LEU A 289 -1.89 14.39 -9.87
C LEU A 289 -0.70 14.44 -8.89
N ILE A 290 0.50 14.19 -9.40
CA ILE A 290 1.78 14.33 -8.71
C ILE A 290 2.85 14.79 -9.71
N ASP A 291 3.90 15.42 -9.19
CA ASP A 291 5.13 15.70 -9.91
C ASP A 291 6.18 14.60 -9.69
N VAL A 292 7.23 14.62 -10.50
CA VAL A 292 8.35 13.65 -10.44
C VAL A 292 9.00 13.63 -9.04
N ASP A 293 9.07 14.77 -8.37
CA ASP A 293 9.67 14.90 -7.03
C ASP A 293 8.90 14.15 -5.93
N ARG A 294 7.64 13.80 -6.19
CA ARG A 294 6.81 13.00 -5.27
C ARG A 294 6.86 11.49 -5.55
N LEU A 295 7.64 11.06 -6.54
CA LEU A 295 7.85 9.64 -6.82
C LEU A 295 8.86 9.04 -5.86
N HIS A 296 8.81 7.71 -5.74
CA HIS A 296 9.88 6.98 -5.10
C HIS A 296 11.20 7.20 -5.90
N PRO A 297 12.37 7.43 -5.27
CA PRO A 297 13.61 7.76 -5.97
C PRO A 297 14.02 6.77 -7.07
N LEU A 298 13.87 5.46 -6.83
CA LEU A 298 14.11 4.42 -7.85
C LEU A 298 13.13 4.52 -9.04
N VAL A 299 11.88 4.92 -8.80
CA VAL A 299 10.86 5.12 -9.83
C VAL A 299 11.13 6.41 -10.61
N ALA A 300 11.47 7.50 -9.92
CA ALA A 300 11.86 8.76 -10.53
C ALA A 300 13.05 8.55 -11.48
N ALA A 301 14.11 7.88 -11.02
CA ALA A 301 15.26 7.56 -11.83
C ALA A 301 14.91 6.74 -13.08
N ALA A 302 13.97 5.80 -12.96
CA ALA A 302 13.53 4.99 -14.09
C ALA A 302 12.64 5.76 -15.07
N LEU A 303 11.70 6.59 -14.62
CA LEU A 303 10.70 7.26 -15.46
C LEU A 303 11.14 8.63 -16.00
N ALA A 304 11.99 9.36 -15.28
CA ALA A 304 12.46 10.70 -15.62
C ALA A 304 13.99 10.82 -15.41
N PRO A 305 14.80 10.27 -16.34
CA PRO A 305 16.25 10.21 -16.20
C PRO A 305 16.82 11.60 -16.50
N GLY A 306 17.71 12.09 -15.64
CA GLY A 306 18.25 13.45 -15.74
C GLY A 306 17.40 14.53 -15.07
N HIS A 307 16.23 14.17 -14.50
CA HIS A 307 15.59 15.05 -13.53
C HIS A 307 16.48 15.12 -12.28
N PRO A 308 16.94 16.32 -11.85
CA PRO A 308 17.78 16.44 -10.69
C PRO A 308 17.06 15.84 -9.50
N ALA A 309 17.73 14.96 -8.75
CA ALA A 309 17.20 14.45 -7.50
C ALA A 309 17.19 15.61 -6.49
N VAL A 310 16.15 16.43 -6.53
CA VAL A 310 15.89 17.38 -5.46
C VAL A 310 15.57 16.53 -4.24
N GLY A 311 16.43 16.61 -3.23
CA GLY A 311 16.15 15.98 -1.93
C GLY A 311 14.76 16.43 -1.49
N ALA A 312 13.96 15.51 -0.93
CA ALA A 312 12.62 15.84 -0.46
C ALA A 312 12.69 17.14 0.33
N PRO A 313 11.88 18.17 -0.01
CA PRO A 313 11.87 19.36 0.80
C PRO A 313 11.51 18.92 2.21
N ALA A 314 12.42 19.16 3.16
CA ALA A 314 12.09 19.05 4.57
C ALA A 314 10.87 19.94 4.76
N SER A 315 9.71 19.36 5.10
CA SER A 315 8.58 20.19 5.49
C SER A 315 9.06 21.07 6.63
N PRO A 316 9.14 22.41 6.46
CA PRO A 316 9.30 23.26 7.62
C PRO A 316 7.99 23.08 8.39
N ALA A 317 8.04 22.56 9.61
CA ALA A 317 6.92 22.75 10.52
C ALA A 317 6.81 24.27 10.69
N PRO A 318 5.78 24.93 10.14
CA PRO A 318 5.55 26.31 10.53
C PRO A 318 5.25 26.23 12.02
N ALA A 319 5.89 27.05 12.85
CA ALA A 319 5.39 27.29 14.19
C ALA A 319 3.90 27.61 14.03
N ALA A 320 3.02 26.72 14.52
CA ALA A 320 1.61 26.77 14.22
C ALA A 320 1.08 28.15 14.62
N ALA A 321 0.67 28.96 13.64
CA ALA A 321 0.15 30.27 13.91
C ALA A 321 -1.03 30.13 14.90
N PRO A 322 -1.11 30.99 15.93
CA PRO A 322 -2.11 30.83 16.98
C PRO A 322 -3.52 30.86 16.37
N ARG A 323 -4.36 29.91 16.78
CA ARG A 323 -5.76 29.81 16.35
C ARG A 323 -6.55 30.95 16.97
N LEU A 324 -7.35 31.64 16.15
CA LEU A 324 -8.19 32.75 16.60
C LEU A 324 -9.62 32.28 16.91
N VAL A 325 -10.17 32.68 18.05
CA VAL A 325 -11.50 32.31 18.54
C VAL A 325 -12.24 33.57 19.03
N ALA A 326 -13.51 33.71 18.68
CA ALA A 326 -14.35 34.76 19.26
C ALA A 326 -14.77 34.35 20.69
N CYS A 327 -14.32 35.10 21.69
CA CYS A 327 -14.58 34.85 23.11
C CYS A 327 -15.01 36.17 23.76
N ARG A 328 -16.21 36.20 24.38
CA ARG A 328 -16.74 37.38 25.09
C ARG A 328 -16.70 38.70 24.29
N GLY A 329 -16.98 38.63 22.98
CA GLY A 329 -16.99 39.80 22.10
C GLY A 329 -15.61 40.25 21.58
N ALA A 330 -14.53 39.58 21.96
CA ALA A 330 -13.17 39.84 21.47
C ALA A 330 -12.60 38.62 20.70
N ARG A 331 -11.53 38.85 19.92
CA ARG A 331 -10.77 37.78 19.24
C ARG A 331 -9.60 37.34 20.13
N HIS A 332 -9.67 36.12 20.64
CA HIS A 332 -8.64 35.51 21.47
C HIS A 332 -7.78 34.55 20.65
N ARG A 333 -6.54 34.34 21.09
CA ARG A 333 -5.52 33.47 20.51
C ARG A 333 -5.37 32.22 21.36
N ILE A 334 -5.25 31.08 20.69
CA ILE A 334 -4.93 29.79 21.29
C ILE A 334 -3.64 29.30 20.63
N GLY A 335 -2.65 28.92 21.44
CA GLY A 335 -1.36 28.45 20.97
C GLY A 335 -0.69 27.50 21.96
N LEU A 336 0.42 26.91 21.54
CA LEU A 336 1.20 26.02 22.42
C LEU A 336 2.04 26.86 23.38
N VAL A 337 1.91 26.58 24.68
CA VAL A 337 2.76 27.12 25.75
C VAL A 337 3.27 25.93 26.55
N HIS A 338 4.59 25.80 26.68
CA HIS A 338 5.23 24.64 27.33
C HIS A 338 4.67 23.29 26.85
N GLY A 339 4.50 23.13 25.53
CA GLY A 339 4.06 21.88 24.94
C GLY A 339 2.58 21.55 25.15
N VAL A 340 1.76 22.50 25.60
CA VAL A 340 0.31 22.30 25.82
C VAL A 340 -0.52 23.41 25.16
N LEU A 341 -1.60 23.03 24.48
CA LEU A 341 -2.56 23.95 23.87
C LEU A 341 -3.26 24.83 24.91
N THR A 342 -2.99 26.13 24.88
CA THR A 342 -3.34 27.10 25.92
C THR A 342 -4.00 28.35 25.33
N PRO A 343 -5.04 28.91 25.97
CA PRO A 343 -5.59 30.22 25.59
C PRO A 343 -4.67 31.35 26.07
N LEU A 344 -4.10 32.12 25.14
CA LEU A 344 -3.04 33.10 25.43
C LEU A 344 -3.56 34.43 25.98
N ASP A 345 -4.84 34.73 25.77
CA ASP A 345 -5.47 36.01 26.16
C ASP A 345 -6.31 35.89 27.43
N HIS A 346 -6.03 34.88 28.26
CA HIS A 346 -6.67 34.67 29.56
C HIS A 346 -5.61 34.47 30.66
N ASP A 347 -5.86 35.02 31.84
CA ASP A 347 -5.04 34.74 33.02
C ASP A 347 -5.27 33.29 33.53
N PRO A 348 -4.24 32.58 34.02
CA PRO A 348 -4.42 31.21 34.54
C PRO A 348 -5.46 31.08 35.67
N ALA A 349 -5.63 32.09 36.53
CA ALA A 349 -6.66 32.08 37.57
C ALA A 349 -8.07 32.24 36.97
N GLU A 350 -8.19 33.03 35.90
CA GLU A 350 -9.43 33.11 35.14
C GLU A 350 -9.78 31.76 34.53
N ILE A 351 -8.83 31.10 33.86
CA ILE A 351 -9.03 29.78 33.26
C ILE A 351 -9.51 28.76 34.30
N ARG A 352 -8.85 28.66 35.46
CA ARG A 352 -9.28 27.73 36.53
C ARG A 352 -10.71 28.00 37.00
N ARG A 353 -11.10 29.27 37.16
CA ARG A 353 -12.47 29.64 37.56
C ARG A 353 -13.48 29.21 36.49
N GLU A 354 -13.16 29.42 35.22
CA GLU A 354 -14.04 29.09 34.09
C GLU A 354 -14.17 27.58 33.89
N GLU A 355 -13.11 26.80 34.12
CA GLU A 355 -13.17 25.34 34.12
C GLU A 355 -14.10 24.80 35.22
N LEU A 356 -14.05 25.36 36.43
CA LEU A 356 -14.97 25.00 37.51
C LEU A 356 -16.42 25.34 37.17
N LEU A 357 -16.66 26.53 36.62
CA LEU A 357 -18.00 26.93 36.17
C LEU A 357 -18.49 26.01 35.05
N ALA A 358 -17.64 25.64 34.10
CA ALA A 358 -17.98 24.71 33.05
C ALA A 358 -18.37 23.33 33.60
N ALA A 359 -17.66 22.83 34.62
CA ALA A 359 -17.98 21.55 35.26
C ALA A 359 -19.34 21.57 35.99
N LEU A 360 -19.71 22.71 36.59
CA LEU A 360 -20.98 22.87 37.33
C LEU A 360 -22.18 23.18 36.42
N THR A 361 -21.96 23.96 35.36
CA THR A 361 -23.04 24.50 34.51
C THR A 361 -23.13 23.83 33.14
N GLY A 362 -22.14 23.04 32.76
CA GLY A 362 -22.03 22.45 31.42
C GLY A 362 -21.77 23.45 30.30
N THR A 363 -21.45 24.71 30.61
CA THR A 363 -21.31 25.80 29.62
C THR A 363 -19.90 26.40 29.65
N PRO A 364 -18.90 25.80 28.96
CA PRO A 364 -17.55 26.34 28.93
C PRO A 364 -17.44 27.57 28.03
N LEU A 365 -16.44 28.42 28.32
CA LEU A 365 -16.06 29.52 27.44
C LEU A 365 -15.71 29.02 26.02
N PRO A 366 -15.93 29.84 24.97
CA PRO A 366 -15.55 29.49 23.61
C PRO A 366 -14.10 29.01 23.45
N CYS A 367 -13.15 29.62 24.16
CA CYS A 367 -11.74 29.19 24.11
C CYS A 367 -11.56 27.77 24.69
N LEU A 368 -12.16 27.48 25.85
CA LEU A 368 -12.10 26.15 26.47
C LEU A 368 -12.83 25.10 25.64
N ARG A 369 -13.95 25.46 25.00
CA ARG A 369 -14.67 24.60 24.07
C ARG A 369 -13.83 24.19 22.87
N VAL A 370 -13.10 25.14 22.27
CA VAL A 370 -12.23 24.86 21.13
C VAL A 370 -11.07 23.95 21.52
N ILE A 371 -10.49 24.13 22.71
CA ILE A 371 -9.44 23.25 23.24
C ILE A 371 -10.01 21.84 23.51
N ASP A 372 -11.19 21.74 24.12
CA ASP A 372 -11.82 20.44 24.39
C ASP A 372 -12.17 19.71 23.08
N GLU A 373 -12.69 20.41 22.07
CA GLU A 373 -12.95 19.83 20.74
C GLU A 373 -11.66 19.34 20.07
N ALA A 374 -10.56 20.09 20.17
CA ALA A 374 -9.26 19.66 19.65
C ALA A 374 -8.78 18.34 20.30
N HIS A 375 -9.06 18.13 21.59
CA HIS A 375 -8.70 16.88 22.27
C HIS A 375 -9.63 15.72 21.93
N ARG A 376 -10.93 15.97 21.72
CA ARG A 376 -11.93 14.91 21.55
C ARG A 376 -12.15 14.54 20.09
N ARG A 377 -12.40 15.54 19.25
CA ARG A 377 -12.84 15.41 17.85
C ARG A 377 -12.16 16.45 16.97
N PRO A 378 -10.82 16.38 16.84
CA PRO A 378 -10.12 17.35 16.02
C PRO A 378 -10.52 17.26 14.55
N GLU A 379 -10.52 18.40 13.87
CA GLU A 379 -10.84 18.49 12.44
C GLU A 379 -9.92 17.60 11.57
N CYS A 380 -8.67 17.38 12.01
CA CYS A 380 -7.70 16.50 11.35
C CYS A 380 -7.84 15.01 11.73
N LEU A 381 -8.85 14.61 12.52
CA LEU A 381 -9.07 13.21 12.89
C LEU A 381 -9.14 12.25 11.68
N PRO A 382 -9.78 12.60 10.54
CA PRO A 382 -9.76 11.76 9.35
C PRO A 382 -8.35 11.49 8.79
N GLU A 383 -7.45 12.49 8.83
CA GLU A 383 -6.05 12.31 8.42
C GLU A 383 -5.31 11.38 9.37
N ILE A 384 -5.47 11.59 10.68
CA ILE A 384 -4.88 10.73 11.74
C ILE A 384 -5.34 9.28 11.53
N ARG A 385 -6.64 9.07 11.31
CA ARG A 385 -7.21 7.75 11.04
C ARG A 385 -6.64 7.13 9.77
N ALA A 386 -6.54 7.89 8.67
CA ALA A 386 -5.93 7.41 7.43
C ALA A 386 -4.48 6.98 7.64
N ARG A 387 -3.67 7.81 8.33
CA ARG A 387 -2.29 7.45 8.71
C ARG A 387 -2.23 6.16 9.51
N LEU A 388 -3.04 6.02 10.56
CA LEU A 388 -3.10 4.81 11.39
C LEU A 388 -3.55 3.56 10.61
N ASP A 389 -4.54 3.69 9.73
CA ASP A 389 -5.05 2.60 8.89
C ASP A 389 -4.00 2.17 7.83
N HIS A 390 -3.10 3.07 7.43
CA HIS A 390 -1.90 2.78 6.62
C HIS A 390 -0.65 2.44 7.44
N GLY A 391 -0.78 2.34 8.77
CA GLY A 391 0.28 2.00 9.73
C GLY A 391 1.28 3.12 10.01
N ASP A 392 1.03 4.34 9.53
CA ASP A 392 1.85 5.53 9.75
C ASP A 392 1.63 6.14 11.13
N THR A 393 1.94 5.36 12.16
CA THR A 393 1.82 5.79 13.55
C THR A 393 2.70 6.99 13.86
N ALA A 394 3.92 7.05 13.31
CA ALA A 394 4.82 8.18 13.52
C ALA A 394 4.23 9.48 12.95
N GLY A 395 3.73 9.45 11.70
CA GLY A 395 3.05 10.62 11.13
C GLY A 395 1.76 10.98 11.87
N ALA A 396 0.97 9.99 12.30
CA ALA A 396 -0.25 10.22 13.06
C ALA A 396 0.04 10.93 14.40
N LEU A 397 1.05 10.46 15.14
CA LEU A 397 1.48 11.08 16.39
C LEU A 397 2.05 12.47 16.16
N ALA A 398 2.86 12.67 15.11
CA ALA A 398 3.37 14.00 14.76
C ALA A 398 2.23 15.00 14.46
N THR A 399 1.15 14.58 13.79
CA THR A 399 -0.05 15.41 13.60
C THR A 399 -0.73 15.75 14.93
N VAL A 400 -0.82 14.80 15.86
CA VAL A 400 -1.41 15.02 17.19
C VAL A 400 -0.54 15.97 18.03
N GLU A 401 0.77 15.77 18.05
CA GLU A 401 1.74 16.61 18.75
C GLU A 401 1.76 18.03 18.19
N ALA A 402 1.64 18.19 16.87
CA ALA A 402 1.53 19.52 16.24
C ALA A 402 0.24 20.25 16.63
N LEU A 403 -0.85 19.51 16.88
CA LEU A 403 -2.15 20.07 17.24
C LEU A 403 -2.26 20.41 18.73
N LEU A 404 -1.92 19.46 19.60
CA LEU A 404 -2.15 19.55 21.05
C LEU A 404 -0.90 19.94 21.83
N GLY A 405 0.27 19.73 21.22
CA GLY A 405 1.58 19.82 21.84
C GLY A 405 2.09 18.47 22.34
N PRO A 406 3.42 18.31 22.48
CA PRO A 406 4.05 17.05 22.89
C PRO A 406 3.72 16.62 24.33
N ASP A 407 3.39 17.57 25.20
CA ASP A 407 3.12 17.32 26.62
C ASP A 407 1.61 17.19 26.92
N ALA A 408 0.77 17.14 25.88
CA ALA A 408 -0.68 17.07 26.02
C ALA A 408 -1.14 15.70 26.54
N LEU A 409 -1.92 15.72 27.62
CA LEU A 409 -2.62 14.54 28.12
C LEU A 409 -3.92 14.32 27.33
N LEU A 410 -4.01 13.17 26.65
CA LEU A 410 -5.19 12.83 25.85
C LEU A 410 -6.44 12.68 26.74
N ARG A 411 -7.46 13.48 26.42
CA ARG A 411 -8.79 13.40 27.05
C ARG A 411 -9.62 12.30 26.38
N SER A 412 -10.65 11.83 27.08
CA SER A 412 -11.60 10.87 26.51
C SER A 412 -12.39 11.47 25.34
N GLY A 413 -12.37 10.79 24.21
CA GLY A 413 -13.06 11.17 22.97
C GLY A 413 -12.55 10.37 21.79
N ASP A 414 -13.13 10.61 20.62
CA ASP A 414 -12.86 9.88 19.38
C ASP A 414 -11.34 9.79 19.05
N LEU A 415 -10.57 10.86 19.28
CA LEU A 415 -9.10 10.83 19.06
C LEU A 415 -8.40 9.75 19.90
N ARG A 416 -8.70 9.71 21.20
CA ARG A 416 -8.10 8.74 22.12
C ARG A 416 -8.53 7.32 21.75
N GLU A 417 -9.81 7.12 21.46
CA GLU A 417 -10.34 5.82 21.02
C GLU A 417 -9.66 5.31 19.75
N GLU A 418 -9.40 6.17 18.76
CA GLU A 418 -8.68 5.77 17.55
C GLU A 418 -7.24 5.33 17.83
N LEU A 419 -6.52 6.01 18.73
CA LEU A 419 -5.16 5.66 19.12
C LEU A 419 -5.13 4.35 19.92
N GLU A 420 -6.06 4.17 20.86
CA GLU A 420 -6.23 2.92 21.62
C GLU A 420 -6.57 1.75 20.69
N ASN A 421 -7.48 1.95 19.74
CA ASN A 421 -7.82 0.95 18.73
C ASN A 421 -6.61 0.57 17.87
N ALA A 422 -5.79 1.54 17.44
CA ALA A 422 -4.58 1.26 16.70
C ALA A 422 -3.55 0.46 17.52
N ALA A 423 -3.42 0.75 18.81
CA ALA A 423 -2.56 0.01 19.73
C ALA A 423 -3.06 -1.44 19.92
N LEU A 424 -4.37 -1.63 20.12
CA LEU A 424 -4.99 -2.96 20.23
C LEU A 424 -4.76 -3.79 18.98
N ARG A 425 -4.95 -3.22 17.78
CA ARG A 425 -4.68 -3.93 16.51
C ARG A 425 -3.24 -4.43 16.44
N ARG A 426 -2.26 -3.62 16.90
CA ARG A 426 -0.85 -4.00 16.92
C ARG A 426 -0.56 -5.17 17.88
N ILE A 427 -1.24 -5.20 19.03
CA ILE A 427 -1.18 -6.34 19.96
C ILE A 427 -1.77 -7.58 19.30
N THR A 428 -2.96 -7.48 18.68
CA THR A 428 -3.60 -8.57 17.93
C THR A 428 -2.67 -9.15 16.85
N TYR A 429 -1.99 -8.29 16.09
CA TYR A 429 -1.01 -8.74 15.11
C TYR A 429 0.20 -9.43 15.75
N GLY A 430 0.74 -8.90 16.85
CA GLY A 430 1.83 -9.56 17.58
C GLY A 430 1.44 -10.96 18.04
N LEU A 431 0.23 -11.13 18.55
CA LEU A 431 -0.32 -12.42 18.97
C LEU A 431 -0.54 -13.37 17.77
N PHE A 432 -1.05 -12.85 16.65
CA PHE A 432 -1.17 -13.61 15.40
C PHE A 432 0.19 -14.10 14.89
N ARG A 433 1.18 -13.20 14.82
CA ARG A 433 2.53 -13.52 14.34
C ARG A 433 3.23 -14.55 15.24
N ALA A 434 2.97 -14.52 16.54
CA ALA A 434 3.49 -15.49 17.49
C ALA A 434 2.73 -16.83 17.50
N GLY A 435 1.66 -16.98 16.70
CA GLY A 435 0.82 -18.19 16.69
C GLY A 435 -0.02 -18.37 17.97
N LEU A 436 -0.19 -17.31 18.78
CA LEU A 436 -0.88 -17.35 20.07
C LEU A 436 -2.39 -17.11 19.96
N ILE A 437 -2.87 -16.67 18.80
CA ILE A 437 -4.29 -16.62 18.45
C ILE A 437 -4.45 -17.52 17.22
N GLY A 438 -5.31 -18.54 17.35
CA GLY A 438 -5.62 -19.49 16.27
C GLY A 438 -6.19 -18.81 15.02
N PRO A 439 -6.45 -19.57 13.93
CA PRO A 439 -7.06 -19.01 12.73
C PRO A 439 -8.39 -18.35 13.14
N GLY A 440 -8.43 -17.02 13.08
CA GLY A 440 -9.62 -16.24 13.43
C GLY A 440 -10.85 -16.71 12.64
N PRO A 441 -12.06 -16.31 13.06
CA PRO A 441 -13.30 -16.77 12.42
C PRO A 441 -13.23 -16.61 10.90
N ALA A 442 -13.79 -17.59 10.19
CA ALA A 442 -13.77 -17.64 8.73
C ALA A 442 -14.26 -16.31 8.13
N PRO A 443 -13.65 -15.80 7.03
CA PRO A 443 -13.99 -14.50 6.47
C PRO A 443 -15.49 -14.42 6.17
N CYS A 444 -16.23 -13.61 6.91
CA CYS A 444 -17.63 -13.42 6.64
C CYS A 444 -17.76 -12.31 5.59
N SER A 445 -18.70 -12.43 4.65
CA SER A 445 -18.98 -11.37 3.67
C SER A 445 -19.37 -10.02 4.31
N ARG A 446 -19.65 -10.00 5.61
CA ARG A 446 -19.90 -8.80 6.43
C ARG A 446 -18.61 -8.03 6.80
N ASP A 447 -17.45 -8.66 6.81
CA ASP A 447 -16.15 -8.02 7.12
C ASP A 447 -15.65 -7.13 5.98
N TRP A 448 -16.30 -7.20 4.82
CA TRP A 448 -16.06 -6.38 3.63
C TRP A 448 -16.93 -5.12 3.57
N ARG A 449 -17.58 -4.73 4.68
CA ARG A 449 -18.27 -3.44 4.71
C ARG A 449 -17.23 -2.33 4.93
N PRO A 450 -17.16 -1.31 4.05
CA PRO A 450 -16.45 -0.09 4.40
C PRO A 450 -16.98 0.41 5.74
N LYS A 451 -16.12 0.93 6.62
CA LYS A 451 -16.49 1.61 7.88
C LYS A 451 -17.68 2.52 7.58
N ARG A 452 -18.91 2.05 7.83
CA ARG A 452 -20.07 2.92 7.93
C ARG A 452 -19.94 3.52 9.30
N ASP A 453 -20.04 4.85 9.38
CA ASP A 453 -20.22 5.59 10.61
C ASP A 453 -21.25 4.87 11.49
N SER A 454 -20.77 4.10 12.46
CA SER A 454 -21.62 3.54 13.51
C SER A 454 -21.87 4.64 14.52
N ARG A 455 -22.70 5.61 14.11
CA ARG A 455 -23.32 6.53 15.05
C ARG A 455 -24.37 5.75 15.83
N SER A 456 -24.09 5.55 17.12
CA SER A 456 -25.06 5.25 18.14
C SER A 456 -26.10 6.38 18.17
N HIS A 457 -27.23 6.19 17.51
CA HIS A 457 -28.42 6.98 17.79
C HIS A 457 -29.03 6.45 19.11
N PRO A 458 -29.15 7.27 20.17
CA PRO A 458 -29.92 6.89 21.33
C PRO A 458 -31.38 6.80 20.91
N ARG A 459 -31.99 5.62 21.14
CA ARG A 459 -33.43 5.44 21.03
C ARG A 459 -34.08 6.26 22.16
N HIS A 460 -34.63 7.42 21.83
CA HIS A 460 -35.64 8.02 22.70
C HIS A 460 -36.91 7.20 22.57
N ALA A 461 -37.17 6.40 23.60
CA ALA A 461 -38.50 5.93 23.91
C ALA A 461 -39.31 7.12 24.44
N THR A 462 -40.43 7.42 23.78
CA THR A 462 -41.55 8.11 24.43
C THR A 462 -42.82 7.37 24.05
N ALA A 463 -43.37 6.71 25.05
CA ALA A 463 -44.75 6.26 25.06
C ALA A 463 -45.66 7.49 25.23
N ARG A 464 -46.63 7.64 24.33
CA ARG A 464 -48.04 7.86 24.66
C ARG A 464 -48.88 7.64 23.41
#